data_AF-A0ABD0R3U9-F1
#
_entry.id   AF-A0ABD0R3U9-F1
#
_cell.length_a   1.000
_cell.length_b   1.000
_cell.length_c   1.000
_cell.angle_alpha   90.00
_cell.angle_beta   90.00
_cell.angle_gamma   90.00
#
_symmetry.space_group_name_H-M   'P 1'
#
loop_
_entity.id
_entity.type
_entity.pdbx_description
1 polymer ?
#
loop_
_entity_poly.entity_id
_entity_poly.type
_entity_poly.pdbx_seq_one_letter_code
_entity_poly.pdbx_strand_id
1 'polypeptide(L)'
;YQGTQEDPLVTFSQRDVNAGNIQYVQVAPGQESDSFTLEASNGVTEVSDITMSVDIIPRLIPIEVSNITLKEGASKALTEDVIRVTNPHFSGLNFVYYVSEGPLHGRIENSRFRGIPTTYFTRKQ
;
A
#
# COMPACT_ATOMS: atom_id res chain seq x y z
N TYR A 1 12.29 0.89 26.05
CA TYR A 1 12.44 0.02 24.87
C TYR A 1 13.82 -0.59 24.88
N GLN A 2 13.92 -1.88 24.58
CA GLN A 2 15.19 -2.61 24.41
C GLN A 2 15.53 -2.71 22.92
N GLY A 3 16.80 -2.52 22.55
CA GLY A 3 17.25 -2.45 21.16
C GLY A 3 17.18 -1.03 20.56
N THR A 4 17.93 -0.82 19.47
CA THR A 4 17.92 0.42 18.67
C THR A 4 17.76 0.08 17.19
N GLN A 5 17.64 1.09 16.32
CA GLN A 5 17.64 0.86 14.88
C GLN A 5 18.98 0.26 14.39
N GLU A 6 20.09 0.58 15.05
CA GLU A 6 21.43 0.10 14.70
C GLU A 6 21.76 -1.27 15.32
N ASP A 7 21.08 -1.61 16.42
CA ASP A 7 21.19 -2.89 17.11
C ASP A 7 19.78 -3.43 17.44
N PRO A 8 19.09 -4.00 16.43
CA PRO A 8 17.73 -4.47 16.60
C PRO A 8 17.68 -5.70 17.51
N LEU A 9 16.67 -5.74 18.38
CA LEU A 9 16.45 -6.88 19.23
C LEU A 9 15.99 -8.09 18.40
N VAL A 10 16.78 -9.16 18.40
CA VAL A 10 16.53 -10.36 17.57
C VAL A 10 15.68 -11.42 18.31
N THR A 11 15.66 -11.37 19.65
CA THR A 11 14.85 -12.27 20.49
C THR A 11 14.32 -11.51 21.70
N PHE A 12 13.12 -11.86 22.15
CA PHE A 12 12.49 -11.23 23.32
C PHE A 12 11.68 -12.25 24.10
N SER A 13 11.38 -11.94 25.37
CA SER A 13 10.53 -12.77 26.21
C SER A 13 9.11 -12.19 26.35
N GLN A 14 8.17 -13.03 26.78
CA GLN A 14 6.83 -12.57 27.17
C GLN A 14 6.88 -11.50 28.28
N ARG A 15 7.90 -11.54 29.15
CA ARG A 15 8.10 -10.51 30.18
C ARG A 15 8.43 -9.15 29.57
N ASP A 16 9.24 -9.11 28.51
CA ASP A 16 9.59 -7.85 27.84
C ASP A 16 8.38 -7.23 27.13
N VAL A 17 7.53 -8.08 26.52
CA VAL A 17 6.23 -7.66 25.96
C VAL A 17 5.34 -7.08 27.05
N ASN A 18 5.16 -7.79 28.17
CA ASN A 18 4.31 -7.36 29.29
C ASN A 18 4.81 -6.06 29.94
N ALA A 19 6.12 -5.81 29.92
CA ALA A 19 6.72 -4.58 30.42
C ALA A 19 6.65 -3.41 29.42
N GLY A 20 6.15 -3.62 28.20
CA GLY A 20 6.14 -2.59 27.14
C GLY A 20 7.55 -2.24 26.63
N ASN A 21 8.51 -3.16 26.76
CA ASN A 21 9.89 -2.92 26.39
C ASN A 21 10.19 -3.18 24.90
N ILE A 22 9.22 -3.71 24.16
CA ILE A 22 9.37 -4.11 22.75
C ILE A 22 8.65 -3.12 21.85
N GLN A 23 9.27 -2.76 20.73
CA GLN A 23 8.67 -1.94 19.69
C GLN A 23 8.97 -2.54 18.33
N TYR A 24 7.94 -2.65 17.50
CA TYR A 24 8.10 -2.94 16.08
C TYR A 24 8.43 -1.66 15.31
N VAL A 25 9.45 -1.73 14.46
CA VAL A 25 9.84 -0.63 13.56
C VAL A 25 10.05 -1.20 12.16
N GLN A 26 9.25 -0.75 11.20
CA GLN A 26 9.47 -1.06 9.79
C GLN A 26 10.75 -0.38 9.31
N VAL A 27 11.70 -1.17 8.80
CA VAL A 27 12.99 -0.66 8.29
C VAL A 27 13.06 -0.58 6.77
N ALA A 28 12.23 -1.35 6.05
CA ALA A 28 12.23 -1.40 4.59
C ALA A 28 10.95 -0.76 4.02
N PRO A 29 11.07 0.26 3.14
CA PRO A 29 9.90 0.87 2.49
C PRO A 29 9.25 -0.10 1.49
N GLY A 30 7.93 0.02 1.31
CA GLY A 30 7.18 -0.78 0.33
C GLY A 30 6.87 -2.22 0.76
N GLN A 31 7.33 -2.65 1.95
CA GLN A 31 6.93 -3.92 2.55
C GLN A 31 5.54 -3.78 3.17
N GLU A 32 4.62 -4.64 2.76
CA GLU A 32 3.20 -4.63 3.21
C GLU A 32 2.90 -5.74 4.22
N SER A 33 3.85 -6.65 4.46
CA SER A 33 3.71 -7.75 5.40
C SER A 33 5.05 -8.12 6.01
N ASP A 34 5.04 -8.55 7.27
CA ASP A 34 6.20 -9.07 7.97
C ASP A 34 5.76 -10.24 8.89
N SER A 35 6.72 -10.99 9.42
CA SER A 35 6.42 -12.10 10.31
C SER A 35 7.59 -12.48 11.19
N PHE A 36 7.29 -12.97 12.38
CA PHE A 36 8.26 -13.60 13.27
C PHE A 36 7.66 -14.85 13.90
N THR A 37 8.52 -15.77 14.35
CA THR A 37 8.10 -17.01 14.99
C THR A 37 8.13 -16.88 16.51
N LEU A 38 7.23 -17.62 17.16
CA LEU A 38 7.11 -17.70 18.60
C LEU A 38 7.18 -19.15 19.06
N GLU A 39 7.71 -19.32 20.26
CA GLU A 39 7.67 -20.57 21.01
C GLU A 39 6.81 -20.34 22.26
N ALA A 40 5.93 -21.29 22.56
CA ALA A 40 5.03 -21.21 23.70
C ALA A 40 5.12 -22.49 24.54
N SER A 41 5.29 -22.33 25.85
CA SER A 41 5.30 -23.44 26.79
C SER A 41 4.39 -23.16 27.98
N ASN A 42 3.70 -24.19 28.47
CA ASN A 42 2.93 -24.16 29.71
C ASN A 42 3.68 -24.78 30.91
N GLY A 43 4.98 -25.06 30.75
CA GLY A 43 5.82 -25.71 31.76
C GLY A 43 5.76 -27.25 31.77
N VAL A 44 4.90 -27.85 30.95
CA VAL A 44 4.81 -29.32 30.76
C VAL A 44 5.01 -29.69 29.29
N THR A 45 4.42 -28.91 28.39
CA THR A 45 4.49 -29.09 26.93
C THR A 45 4.90 -27.78 26.26
N GLU A 46 5.64 -27.91 25.16
CA GLU A 46 6.10 -26.80 24.34
C GLU A 46 5.55 -26.92 22.92
N VAL A 47 5.23 -25.78 22.32
CA VAL A 47 4.79 -25.63 20.94
C VAL A 47 5.72 -24.62 20.27
N SER A 48 6.43 -25.07 19.25
CA SER A 48 7.31 -24.26 18.42
C SER A 48 6.61 -23.80 17.13
N ASP A 49 7.31 -22.96 16.36
CA ASP A 49 6.95 -22.59 14.99
C ASP A 49 5.60 -21.86 14.85
N ILE A 50 5.16 -21.18 15.91
CA ILE A 50 3.96 -20.34 15.86
C ILE A 50 4.30 -19.08 15.07
N THR A 51 3.78 -18.96 13.85
CA THR A 51 4.01 -17.78 13.02
C THR A 51 3.09 -16.65 13.44
N MET A 52 3.67 -15.52 13.86
CA MET A 52 2.97 -14.27 14.09
C MET A 52 3.12 -13.37 12.85
N SER A 53 2.01 -13.05 12.20
CA SER A 53 1.98 -12.14 11.06
C SER A 53 1.78 -10.69 11.50
N VAL A 54 2.50 -9.78 10.85
CA VAL A 54 2.37 -8.33 10.98
C VAL A 54 1.88 -7.79 9.64
N ASP A 55 0.68 -7.23 9.65
CA ASP A 55 0.08 -6.59 8.49
C ASP A 55 0.44 -5.10 8.48
N ILE A 56 1.15 -4.65 7.44
CA ILE A 56 1.71 -3.31 7.36
C ILE A 56 0.87 -2.48 6.39
N ILE A 57 0.15 -1.51 6.93
CA ILE A 57 -0.67 -0.59 6.14
C ILE A 57 0.21 0.55 5.62
N PRO A 58 0.34 0.75 4.29
CA PRO A 58 1.13 1.84 3.75
C PRO A 58 0.63 3.21 4.19
N ARG A 59 1.56 4.12 4.51
CA ARG A 59 1.24 5.51 4.82
C ARG A 59 0.73 6.29 3.60
N LEU A 60 1.22 5.96 2.42
CA LEU A 60 0.83 6.57 1.14
C LEU A 60 0.01 5.57 0.34
N ILE A 61 -0.99 6.05 -0.39
CA ILE A 61 -1.81 5.20 -1.27
C ILE A 61 -0.97 4.82 -2.50
N PRO A 62 -0.67 3.53 -2.73
CA PRO A 62 0.08 3.10 -3.89
C PRO A 62 -0.81 3.18 -5.14
N ILE A 63 -0.43 4.03 -6.09
CA ILE A 63 -1.12 4.18 -7.38
C ILE A 63 -0.22 3.61 -8.47
N GLU A 64 -0.75 2.65 -9.23
CA GLU A 64 -0.13 2.14 -10.45
C GLU A 64 -0.71 2.86 -11.67
N VAL A 65 0.17 3.32 -12.55
CA VAL A 65 -0.20 3.99 -13.80
C VAL A 65 0.51 3.32 -14.97
N SER A 66 -0.26 2.96 -15.99
CA SER A 66 0.24 2.37 -17.24
C SER A 66 0.25 3.41 -18.37
N ASN A 67 1.24 3.29 -19.25
CA ASN A 67 1.31 4.13 -20.44
C ASN A 67 0.17 3.83 -21.42
N ILE A 68 -0.30 4.87 -22.11
CA ILE A 68 -1.30 4.76 -23.17
C ILE A 68 -0.76 5.33 -24.47
N THR A 69 -1.09 4.68 -25.58
CA THR A 69 -0.81 5.16 -26.93
C THR A 69 -2.10 5.10 -27.73
N LEU A 70 -2.40 6.16 -28.47
CA LEU A 70 -3.56 6.25 -29.35
C LEU A 70 -3.17 7.00 -30.63
N LYS A 71 -3.89 6.74 -31.72
CA LYS A 71 -3.74 7.49 -32.97
C LYS A 71 -4.36 8.88 -32.80
N GLU A 72 -3.89 9.85 -33.58
CA GLU A 72 -4.50 11.19 -33.62
C GLU A 72 -6.00 11.11 -33.96
N GLY A 73 -6.81 11.92 -33.28
CA GLY A 73 -8.27 11.92 -33.42
C GLY A 73 -8.98 10.76 -32.71
N ALA A 74 -8.26 9.76 -32.20
CA ALA A 74 -8.86 8.68 -31.41
C ALA A 74 -9.09 9.11 -29.94
N SER A 75 -9.84 8.29 -29.20
CA SER A 75 -10.03 8.43 -27.76
C SER A 75 -9.87 7.07 -27.08
N LYS A 76 -9.38 7.07 -25.83
CA LYS A 76 -9.24 5.88 -25.01
C LYS A 76 -9.80 6.18 -23.61
N ALA A 77 -10.63 5.28 -23.10
CA ALA A 77 -11.15 5.40 -21.74
C ALA A 77 -10.04 5.15 -20.71
N LEU A 78 -10.01 5.94 -19.65
CA LEU A 78 -9.12 5.72 -18.51
C LEU A 78 -9.69 4.62 -17.62
N THR A 79 -9.22 3.42 -17.95
CA THR A 79 -9.35 2.10 -17.31
C THR A 79 -8.86 1.98 -15.86
N GLU A 80 -9.34 0.97 -15.12
CA GLU A 80 -8.53 0.35 -14.04
C GLU A 80 -7.28 -0.35 -14.60
N ASP A 81 -7.30 -0.72 -15.88
CA ASP A 81 -6.13 -1.22 -16.60
C ASP A 81 -5.07 -0.13 -16.81
N VAL A 82 -5.47 1.15 -16.72
CA VAL A 82 -4.59 2.31 -16.94
C VAL A 82 -4.18 2.93 -15.62
N ILE A 83 -5.11 3.10 -14.68
CA ILE A 83 -4.86 3.69 -13.36
C ILE A 83 -5.60 2.91 -12.28
N ARG A 84 -4.86 2.38 -11.31
CA ARG A 84 -5.45 1.61 -10.20
C ARG A 84 -4.69 1.80 -8.89
N VAL A 85 -5.41 1.58 -7.80
CA VAL A 85 -4.84 1.41 -6.46
C VAL A 85 -4.83 -0.09 -6.17
N THR A 86 -3.65 -0.67 -5.98
CA THR A 86 -3.49 -2.14 -5.87
C THR A 86 -3.55 -2.66 -4.45
N ASN A 87 -3.31 -1.82 -3.45
CA ASN A 87 -3.26 -2.27 -2.06
C ASN A 87 -4.68 -2.57 -1.50
N PRO A 88 -4.90 -3.80 -0.94
CA PRO A 88 -6.21 -4.24 -0.45
C PRO A 88 -6.82 -3.37 0.65
N HIS A 89 -6.00 -2.75 1.50
CA HIS A 89 -6.46 -1.89 2.60
C HIS A 89 -7.21 -0.65 2.13
N PHE A 90 -7.07 -0.30 0.84
CA PHE A 90 -7.77 0.81 0.22
C PHE A 90 -8.86 0.37 -0.76
N SER A 91 -9.14 -0.93 -0.86
CA SER A 91 -10.22 -1.46 -1.70
C SER A 91 -11.58 -1.04 -1.14
N GLY A 92 -12.30 -0.19 -1.88
CA GLY A 92 -13.60 0.36 -1.45
C GLY A 92 -13.59 1.86 -1.14
N LEU A 93 -12.42 2.49 -1.08
CA LEU A 93 -12.34 3.94 -1.03
C LEU A 93 -12.64 4.56 -2.42
N ASN A 94 -13.25 5.75 -2.41
CA ASN A 94 -13.42 6.55 -3.61
C ASN A 94 -12.24 7.52 -3.74
N PHE A 95 -11.57 7.50 -4.88
CA PHE A 95 -10.44 8.38 -5.16
C PHE A 95 -10.82 9.48 -6.15
N VAL A 96 -10.30 10.68 -5.89
CA VAL A 96 -10.19 11.75 -6.88
C VAL A 96 -8.75 11.75 -7.36
N TYR A 97 -8.56 11.47 -8.64
CA TYR A 97 -7.26 11.52 -9.30
C TYR A 97 -7.03 12.93 -9.82
N TYR A 98 -5.86 13.48 -9.53
CA TYR A 98 -5.41 14.76 -10.07
C TYR A 98 -4.31 14.51 -11.09
N VAL A 99 -4.43 15.17 -12.23
CA VAL A 99 -3.44 15.14 -13.30
C VAL A 99 -2.31 16.10 -12.91
N SER A 100 -1.16 15.55 -12.53
CA SER A 100 0.02 16.34 -12.18
C SER A 100 0.60 17.08 -13.38
N GLU A 101 0.68 16.38 -14.51
CA GLU A 101 1.13 16.92 -15.79
C GLU A 101 0.19 16.44 -16.89
N GLY A 102 -0.37 17.39 -17.65
CA GLY A 102 -1.30 17.08 -18.73
C GLY A 102 -0.59 16.53 -19.96
N PRO A 103 -1.34 15.91 -20.90
CA PRO A 103 -0.76 15.49 -22.17
C PRO A 103 -0.28 16.71 -22.98
N LEU A 104 0.89 16.59 -23.61
CA LEU A 104 1.45 17.63 -24.49
C LEU A 104 0.53 17.93 -25.69
N HIS A 105 -0.13 16.89 -26.21
CA HIS A 105 -1.08 16.97 -27.32
C HIS A 105 -2.37 16.23 -26.96
N GLY A 106 -3.52 16.85 -27.27
CA GLY A 106 -4.83 16.33 -26.91
C GLY A 106 -5.29 16.83 -25.54
N ARG A 107 -6.23 16.10 -24.92
CA ARG A 107 -6.80 16.44 -23.62
C ARG A 107 -7.38 15.22 -22.92
N ILE A 108 -7.42 15.27 -21.60
CA ILE A 108 -8.25 14.38 -20.79
C ILE A 108 -9.61 15.08 -20.65
N GLU A 109 -10.70 14.37 -20.89
CA GLU A 109 -12.06 14.91 -20.82
C GLU A 109 -13.01 13.88 -20.20
N ASN A 110 -14.14 14.36 -19.67
CA ASN A 110 -15.18 13.47 -19.17
C ASN A 110 -15.93 12.81 -20.33
N SER A 111 -16.17 11.51 -20.24
CA SER A 111 -16.85 10.72 -21.29
C SER A 111 -18.25 11.25 -21.64
N ARG A 112 -18.95 11.86 -20.67
CA ARG A 112 -20.30 12.43 -20.80
C ARG A 112 -20.30 13.88 -21.29
N PHE A 113 -19.20 14.61 -21.07
CA PHE A 113 -19.05 16.02 -21.45
C PHE A 113 -17.78 16.21 -22.28
N ARG A 114 -17.83 15.68 -23.50
CA ARG A 114 -16.71 15.77 -24.46
C ARG A 114 -16.44 17.21 -24.86
N GLY A 115 -15.19 17.52 -25.17
CA GLY A 115 -14.72 18.82 -25.61
C GLY A 115 -14.22 19.73 -24.49
N ILE A 116 -14.49 19.42 -23.23
CA ILE A 116 -14.02 20.20 -22.08
C ILE A 116 -12.87 19.46 -21.40
N PRO A 117 -11.64 20.04 -21.39
CA PRO A 117 -10.52 19.47 -20.66
C PRO A 117 -10.81 19.38 -19.16
N THR A 118 -10.34 18.30 -18.53
CA THR A 118 -10.33 18.17 -17.07
C THR A 118 -8.95 17.80 -16.57
N THR A 119 -8.61 18.31 -15.38
CA THR A 119 -7.39 17.98 -14.65
C THR A 119 -7.64 17.05 -13.46
N TYR A 120 -8.88 16.61 -13.28
CA TYR A 120 -9.24 15.64 -12.24
C TYR A 120 -10.39 14.75 -12.67
N PHE A 121 -10.43 13.53 -12.14
CA PHE A 121 -11.48 12.54 -12.41
C PHE A 121 -11.62 11.53 -11.26
N THR A 122 -12.69 10.73 -11.29
CA THR A 122 -12.92 9.64 -10.34
C THR A 122 -13.08 8.32 -11.10
N ARG A 123 -12.95 7.19 -10.41
CA ARG A 123 -13.11 5.84 -11.00
C ARG A 123 -14.49 5.57 -11.63
N LYS A 124 -15.55 6.31 -11.26
CA LYS A 124 -16.95 6.02 -11.62
C LYS A 124 -17.54 6.88 -12.76
N GLN A 125 -16.73 7.54 -13.59
CA GLN A 125 -17.26 8.50 -14.58
C GLN A 125 -17.65 7.90 -15.94
#